data_AF-A0A3B0IXK0-F1
#
_entry.id   AF-A0A3B0IXK0-F1
#
_cell.length_a   1.000
_cell.length_b   1.000
_cell.length_c   1.000
_cell.angle_alpha   90.00
_cell.angle_beta   90.00
_cell.angle_gamma   90.00
#
_symmetry.space_group_name_H-M   'P 1'
#
loop_
_entity.id
_entity.type
_entity.pdbx_description
1 polymer ?
#
loop_
_entity_poly.entity_id
_entity_poly.type
_entity_poly.pdbx_seq_one_letter_code
_entity_poly.pdbx_strand_id
1 'polypeptide(L)'
;MVIIIANSLNMMRVVQGYAYHFGQLKNTKVTGNQAICQECTSYPFERDQVNFFFLCSGTRYVAKWREEEISIGIPFHYLDKIIDGICQTANPMVSNKVKKLILAKVAKLGLSNQIDIKLGNNYYTGGYGTLEYHRRKNNQIMK
;
A
#
# COMPACT_ATOMS: atom_id res chain seq x y z
N MET A 1 11.78 1.42 14.77
CA MET A 1 11.75 1.08 13.32
C MET A 1 10.73 -0.02 13.12
N VAL A 2 10.10 -0.08 11.95
CA VAL A 2 9.10 -1.09 11.58
C VAL A 2 9.57 -1.77 10.30
N ILE A 3 9.50 -3.10 10.27
CA ILE A 3 9.75 -3.88 9.06
C ILE A 3 8.46 -4.61 8.73
N ILE A 4 7.98 -4.44 7.50
CA ILE A 4 6.79 -5.14 7.00
C ILE A 4 7.24 -6.08 5.89
N ILE A 5 6.81 -7.34 5.97
CA ILE A 5 6.98 -8.35 4.91
C ILE A 5 5.59 -8.71 4.40
N ALA A 6 5.38 -8.56 3.10
CA ALA A 6 4.11 -8.84 2.47
C ALA A 6 4.28 -9.13 0.98
N ASN A 7 3.21 -9.59 0.33
CA ASN A 7 3.18 -9.69 -1.12
C ASN A 7 3.27 -8.32 -1.80
N SER A 8 3.60 -8.33 -3.09
CA SER A 8 3.73 -7.13 -3.93
C SER A 8 2.48 -6.24 -3.93
N LEU A 9 1.27 -6.82 -3.88
CA LEU A 9 0.02 -6.06 -3.87
C LEU A 9 -0.15 -5.24 -2.58
N ASN A 10 0.10 -5.85 -1.42
CA ASN A 10 0.04 -5.17 -0.14
C ASN A 10 1.15 -4.13 -0.01
N MET A 11 2.34 -4.43 -0.54
CA MET A 11 3.44 -3.47 -0.54
C MET A 11 3.13 -2.23 -1.39
N MET A 12 2.49 -2.41 -2.55
CA MET A 12 1.99 -1.31 -3.36
C MET A 12 1.05 -0.41 -2.53
N ARG A 13 0.17 -0.99 -1.71
CA ARG A 13 -0.72 -0.21 -0.82
C ARG A 13 0.05 0.57 0.23
N VAL A 14 1.08 -0.02 0.83
CA VAL A 14 1.96 0.67 1.80
C VAL A 14 2.67 1.85 1.14
N VAL A 15 3.26 1.66 -0.05
CA VAL A 15 3.94 2.74 -0.79
C VAL A 15 2.96 3.83 -1.22
N GLN A 16 1.75 3.47 -1.66
CA GLN A 16 0.70 4.44 -1.94
C GLN A 16 0.27 5.23 -0.70
N GLY A 17 0.22 4.59 0.47
CA GLY A 17 -0.06 5.24 1.74
C GLY A 17 1.02 6.25 2.12
N TYR A 18 2.28 5.88 1.98
CA TYR A 18 3.40 6.81 2.11
C TYR A 18 3.26 7.99 1.13
N ALA A 19 2.97 7.69 -0.14
CA ALA A 19 2.94 8.70 -1.18
C ALA A 19 1.81 9.73 -1.04
N TYR A 20 0.76 9.41 -0.30
CA TYR A 20 -0.33 10.34 -0.02
C TYR A 20 0.15 11.59 0.75
N HIS A 21 1.02 11.41 1.76
CA HIS A 21 1.54 12.53 2.57
C HIS A 21 2.89 13.05 2.10
N PHE A 22 3.74 12.16 1.57
CA PHE A 22 5.15 12.47 1.30
C PHE A 22 5.50 12.51 -0.20
N GLY A 23 4.55 12.16 -1.07
CA GLY A 23 4.77 12.03 -2.50
C GLY A 23 5.63 10.81 -2.86
N GLN A 24 6.25 10.84 -4.05
CA GLN A 24 7.03 9.70 -4.52
C GLN A 24 8.20 9.36 -3.58
N LEU A 25 8.45 8.06 -3.43
CA LEU A 25 9.63 7.58 -2.72
C LEU A 25 10.89 8.00 -3.50
N LYS A 26 11.86 8.60 -2.82
CA LYS A 26 13.11 9.09 -3.41
C LYS A 26 14.30 8.37 -2.77
N ASN A 27 15.43 8.34 -3.46
CA ASN A 27 16.70 7.82 -2.94
C ASN A 27 16.61 6.38 -2.43
N THR A 28 15.80 5.55 -3.09
CA THR A 28 15.71 4.12 -2.79
C THR A 28 17.00 3.42 -3.13
N LYS A 29 17.50 2.60 -2.20
CA LYS A 29 18.72 1.82 -2.39
C LYS A 29 18.36 0.34 -2.46
N VAL A 30 18.61 -0.26 -3.62
CA VAL A 30 18.31 -1.67 -3.88
C VAL A 30 19.50 -2.31 -4.60
N THR A 31 20.06 -3.35 -4.00
CA THR A 31 21.16 -4.18 -4.51
C THR A 31 20.75 -5.63 -4.68
N GLY A 32 19.78 -6.12 -3.89
CA GLY A 32 19.26 -7.49 -4.02
C GLY A 32 19.92 -8.50 -3.08
N ASN A 33 20.85 -8.06 -2.22
CA ASN A 33 21.69 -8.98 -1.46
C ASN A 33 21.80 -8.69 0.05
N GLN A 34 21.32 -7.54 0.55
CA GLN A 34 21.50 -7.14 1.96
C GLN A 34 20.16 -6.74 2.58
N ALA A 35 19.25 -7.71 2.54
CA ALA A 35 17.82 -7.53 2.69
C ALA A 35 17.36 -6.84 3.96
N ILE A 36 17.19 -7.66 5.00
CA ILE A 36 16.69 -7.23 6.29
C ILE A 36 17.76 -6.37 6.95
N CYS A 37 19.02 -6.79 6.91
CA CYS A 37 20.15 -6.14 7.58
C CYS A 37 20.43 -4.72 7.09
N GLN A 38 20.51 -4.47 5.78
CA GLN A 38 20.91 -3.16 5.26
C GLN A 38 19.73 -2.41 4.65
N GLU A 39 19.00 -3.02 3.74
CA GLU A 39 18.01 -2.34 2.90
C GLU A 39 16.71 -2.05 3.67
N CYS A 40 16.34 -2.87 4.66
CA CYS A 40 15.18 -2.63 5.53
C CYS A 40 15.53 -2.18 6.96
N THR A 41 16.81 -2.22 7.35
CA THR A 41 17.23 -1.87 8.72
C THR A 41 18.23 -0.72 8.74
N SER A 42 19.52 -0.96 8.44
CA SER A 42 20.54 0.08 8.59
C SER A 42 20.28 1.30 7.72
N TYR A 43 19.91 1.13 6.45
CA TYR A 43 19.69 2.25 5.54
C TYR A 43 18.48 3.11 5.93
N PRO A 44 17.28 2.52 6.18
CA PRO A 44 16.16 3.29 6.71
C PRO A 44 16.46 4.01 8.02
N PHE A 45 17.20 3.36 8.92
CA PHE A 45 17.55 3.93 10.21
C PHE A 45 18.53 5.11 10.09
N GLU A 46 19.62 4.95 9.35
CA GLU A 46 20.66 5.97 9.20
C GLU A 46 20.22 7.15 8.34
N ARG A 47 19.38 6.91 7.34
CA ARG A 47 18.92 7.96 6.40
C ARG A 47 17.59 8.57 6.79
N ASP A 48 16.95 8.04 7.83
CA ASP A 48 15.59 8.39 8.25
C ASP A 48 14.60 8.39 7.06
N GLN A 49 14.65 7.32 6.25
CA GLN A 49 13.88 7.20 5.01
C GLN A 49 13.28 5.82 4.86
N VAL A 50 12.12 5.74 4.21
CA VAL A 50 11.50 4.46 3.86
C VAL A 50 12.25 3.81 2.70
N ASN A 51 12.45 2.50 2.74
CA ASN A 51 13.08 1.76 1.64
C ASN A 51 12.47 0.36 1.47
N PHE A 52 12.16 -0.03 0.24
CA PHE A 52 11.62 -1.36 -0.09
C PHE A 52 12.72 -2.28 -0.60
N PHE A 53 12.47 -3.59 -0.51
CA PHE A 53 13.47 -4.59 -0.83
C PHE A 53 12.89 -5.97 -1.20
N PHE A 54 13.66 -6.78 -1.95
CA PHE A 54 13.22 -8.03 -2.59
C PHE A 54 13.56 -9.33 -1.85
N LEU A 55 14.08 -9.27 -0.63
CA LEU A 55 14.62 -10.40 0.15
C LEU A 55 15.80 -11.12 -0.56
N CYS A 56 16.97 -11.19 0.10
CA CYS A 56 18.19 -11.74 -0.49
C CYS A 56 18.16 -13.28 -0.47
N SER A 57 18.99 -13.91 -1.30
CA SER A 57 19.06 -15.38 -1.38
C SER A 57 19.28 -16.03 -0.02
N GLY A 58 20.15 -15.46 0.82
CA GLY A 58 20.42 -15.94 2.17
C GLY A 58 19.16 -15.97 3.04
N THR A 59 18.46 -14.84 3.18
CA THR A 59 17.24 -14.80 4.02
C THR A 59 16.12 -15.65 3.46
N ARG A 60 15.96 -15.70 2.12
CA ARG A 60 14.98 -16.59 1.47
C ARG A 60 15.26 -18.06 1.76
N TYR A 61 16.52 -18.45 1.75
CA TYR A 61 16.91 -19.83 2.06
C TYR A 61 16.64 -20.19 3.53
N VAL A 62 17.00 -19.33 4.49
CA VAL A 62 16.89 -19.64 5.92
C VAL A 62 15.49 -19.44 6.49
N ALA A 63 14.81 -18.36 6.11
CA ALA A 63 13.50 -17.99 6.67
C ALA A 63 12.31 -18.46 5.81
N LYS A 64 12.58 -19.11 4.67
CA LYS A 64 11.58 -19.74 3.80
C LYS A 64 10.47 -18.79 3.34
N TRP A 65 10.85 -17.53 3.05
CA TRP A 65 9.94 -16.56 2.45
C TRP A 65 9.36 -17.07 1.13
N ARG A 66 8.09 -16.74 0.88
CA ARG A 66 7.42 -17.07 -0.37
C ARG A 66 7.99 -16.24 -1.51
N GLU A 67 7.84 -16.71 -2.75
CA GLU A 67 8.45 -16.07 -3.92
C GLU A 67 7.95 -14.64 -4.13
N GLU A 68 6.67 -14.40 -3.85
CA GLU A 68 6.01 -13.11 -4.03
C GLU A 68 6.23 -12.12 -2.87
N GLU A 69 6.87 -12.56 -1.79
CA GLU A 69 7.10 -11.72 -0.62
C GLU A 69 8.26 -10.75 -0.84
N ILE A 70 8.02 -9.51 -0.43
CA ILE A 70 8.97 -8.41 -0.43
C ILE A 70 8.87 -7.69 0.91
N SER A 71 9.89 -6.90 1.25
CA SER A 71 9.98 -6.20 2.53
C SER A 71 10.09 -4.69 2.36
N ILE A 72 9.72 -3.95 3.41
CA ILE A 72 9.94 -2.51 3.50
C ILE A 72 10.38 -2.17 4.93
N GLY A 73 11.40 -1.33 5.03
CA GLY A 73 11.85 -0.73 6.27
C GLY A 73 11.31 0.67 6.41
N ILE A 74 10.73 0.97 7.58
CA ILE A 74 10.02 2.23 7.86
C ILE A 74 10.52 2.80 9.20
N PRO A 75 11.11 4.01 9.22
CA PRO A 75 11.34 4.72 10.47
C PRO A 75 10.00 4.95 11.19
N PHE A 76 9.96 4.72 12.50
CA PHE A 76 8.68 4.54 13.23
C PHE A 76 7.75 5.76 13.12
N HIS A 77 8.30 6.97 13.04
CA HIS A 77 7.53 8.21 12.94
C HIS A 77 6.75 8.39 11.63
N TYR A 78 7.03 7.59 10.59
CA TYR A 78 6.24 7.58 9.35
C TYR A 78 4.98 6.71 9.43
N LEU A 79 4.89 5.82 10.44
CA LEU A 79 3.89 4.74 10.45
C LEU A 79 2.45 5.28 10.48
N ASP A 80 2.18 6.28 11.31
CA ASP A 80 0.85 6.88 11.45
C ASP A 80 0.35 7.48 10.13
N LYS A 81 1.21 8.22 9.42
CA LYS A 81 0.92 8.83 8.12
C LYS A 81 0.75 7.78 7.03
N ILE A 82 1.54 6.71 7.06
CA ILE A 82 1.37 5.60 6.12
C ILE A 82 0.00 4.92 6.33
N ILE A 83 -0.39 4.67 7.58
CA ILE A 83 -1.70 4.07 7.90
C ILE A 83 -2.84 4.97 7.43
N ASP A 84 -2.79 6.27 7.74
CA ASP A 84 -3.79 7.22 7.27
C ASP A 84 -3.83 7.26 5.73
N GLY A 85 -2.69 7.37 5.06
CA GLY A 85 -2.63 7.37 3.59
C GLY A 85 -3.18 6.09 2.95
N ILE A 86 -3.02 4.92 3.60
CA ILE A 86 -3.66 3.68 3.15
C ILE A 86 -5.19 3.83 3.22
N CYS A 87 -5.73 4.40 4.30
CA CYS A 87 -7.17 4.67 4.42
C CYS A 87 -7.64 5.68 3.37
N GLN A 88 -6.96 6.81 3.20
CA GLN A 88 -7.35 7.88 2.27
C GLN A 88 -7.34 7.40 0.81
N THR A 89 -6.41 6.52 0.44
CA THR A 89 -6.31 5.98 -0.93
C THR A 89 -7.14 4.71 -1.15
N ALA A 90 -7.86 4.21 -0.14
CA ALA A 90 -8.58 2.94 -0.23
C ALA A 90 -9.70 2.99 -1.28
N ASN A 91 -10.40 4.12 -1.41
CA ASN A 91 -11.46 4.27 -2.39
C ASN A 91 -10.95 4.07 -3.83
N PRO A 92 -10.04 4.91 -4.32
CA PRO A 92 -9.57 4.76 -5.69
C PRO A 92 -8.84 3.44 -5.94
N MET A 93 -8.12 2.88 -4.97
CA MET A 93 -7.16 1.80 -5.28
C MET A 93 -7.70 0.38 -5.07
N VAL A 94 -8.88 0.23 -4.47
CA VAL A 94 -9.39 -1.07 -4.02
C VAL A 94 -10.69 -1.47 -4.73
N SER A 95 -10.80 -2.75 -5.07
CA SER A 95 -12.01 -3.31 -5.71
C SER A 95 -13.21 -3.33 -4.77
N ASN A 96 -14.43 -3.37 -5.33
CA ASN A 96 -15.65 -3.51 -4.53
C ASN A 96 -15.67 -4.81 -3.69
N LYS A 97 -15.07 -5.89 -4.20
CA LYS A 97 -14.92 -7.15 -3.45
C LYS A 97 -14.15 -6.93 -2.15
N VAL A 98 -13.00 -6.25 -2.24
CA VAL A 98 -12.16 -5.98 -1.07
C VAL A 98 -12.78 -4.90 -0.18
N LYS A 99 -13.43 -3.87 -0.74
CA LYS A 99 -14.17 -2.86 0.03
C LYS A 99 -15.25 -3.47 0.92
N LYS A 100 -16.01 -4.46 0.42
CA LYS A 100 -16.98 -5.20 1.23
C LYS A 100 -16.32 -5.95 2.39
N LEU A 101 -15.14 -6.55 2.17
CA LEU A 101 -14.37 -7.22 3.22
C LEU A 101 -13.88 -6.22 4.28
N ILE A 102 -13.43 -5.03 3.85
CA ILE A 102 -13.02 -3.96 4.77
C ILE A 102 -14.20 -3.54 5.64
N LEU A 103 -15.35 -3.23 5.03
CA LEU A 103 -16.57 -2.83 5.76
C LEU A 103 -17.02 -3.89 6.78
N ALA A 104 -17.00 -5.16 6.41
CA ALA A 104 -17.34 -6.26 7.32
C ALA A 104 -16.38 -6.37 8.52
N LYS A 105 -15.07 -6.23 8.29
CA LYS A 105 -14.06 -6.27 9.36
C LYS A 105 -14.18 -5.06 10.29
N VAL A 106 -14.36 -3.87 9.71
CA VAL A 106 -14.49 -2.61 10.44
C VAL A 106 -15.74 -2.61 11.33
N ALA A 107 -16.87 -3.11 10.80
CA ALA A 107 -18.10 -3.29 11.58
C ALA A 107 -17.89 -4.24 12.77
N LYS A 108 -17.20 -5.36 12.56
CA LYS A 108 -16.88 -6.33 13.63
C LYS A 108 -16.00 -5.74 14.73
N LEU A 109 -15.12 -4.80 14.37
CA LEU A 109 -14.20 -4.14 15.31
C LEU A 109 -14.78 -2.87 15.96
N GLY A 110 -16.01 -2.47 15.60
CA GLY A 110 -16.62 -1.23 16.09
C GLY A 110 -15.96 0.05 15.56
N LEU A 111 -15.27 -0.02 14.41
CA LEU A 111 -14.48 1.09 13.84
C LEU A 111 -15.17 1.78 12.66
N SER A 112 -16.48 1.57 12.46
CA SER A 112 -17.21 2.07 11.29
C SER A 112 -17.10 3.57 11.08
N ASN A 113 -16.94 4.34 12.15
CA ASN A 113 -16.84 5.81 12.09
C ASN A 113 -15.44 6.32 11.68
N GLN A 114 -14.45 5.43 11.56
CA GLN A 114 -13.06 5.81 11.27
C GLN A 114 -12.69 5.70 9.78
N ILE A 115 -13.55 5.10 8.94
CA ILE A 115 -13.22 4.82 7.53
C ILE A 115 -14.42 5.13 6.62
N ASP A 116 -14.23 6.04 5.66
CA ASP A 116 -15.20 6.33 4.59
C ASP A 116 -14.90 5.50 3.32
N ILE A 117 -15.66 4.42 3.11
CA ILE A 117 -15.55 3.57 1.90
C ILE A 117 -16.75 3.76 0.98
N LYS A 118 -16.48 4.18 -0.26
CA LYS A 118 -17.45 4.38 -1.35
C LYS A 118 -17.34 3.26 -2.37
N LEU A 119 -18.40 2.46 -2.50
CA LEU A 119 -18.50 1.44 -3.55
C LEU A 119 -18.62 2.09 -4.93
N GLY A 120 -18.14 1.40 -5.97
CA GLY A 120 -18.24 1.86 -7.37
C GLY A 120 -17.26 2.97 -7.76
N ASN A 121 -16.49 3.50 -6.81
CA ASN A 121 -15.48 4.53 -7.02
C ASN A 121 -14.08 3.92 -6.87
N ASN A 122 -13.54 3.28 -7.93
CA ASN A 122 -12.17 2.75 -7.95
C ASN A 122 -11.50 3.05 -9.30
N TYR A 123 -10.20 2.79 -9.39
CA TYR A 123 -9.31 3.18 -10.49
C TYR A 123 -9.86 2.81 -11.86
N TYR A 124 -10.45 1.62 -12.00
CA TYR A 124 -10.95 1.09 -13.27
C TYR A 124 -12.47 1.15 -13.43
N THR A 125 -13.23 1.58 -12.41
CA THR A 125 -14.69 1.80 -12.48
C THR A 125 -15.09 3.28 -12.47
N GLY A 126 -14.14 4.18 -12.69
CA GLY A 126 -14.38 5.62 -12.78
C GLY A 126 -14.01 6.44 -11.55
N GLY A 127 -13.04 6.00 -10.74
CA GLY A 127 -12.38 6.88 -9.77
C GLY A 127 -11.38 7.83 -10.43
N TYR A 128 -10.79 7.39 -11.55
CA TYR A 128 -9.96 8.21 -12.43
C TYR A 128 -10.36 7.93 -13.87
N GLY A 129 -11.41 8.62 -14.35
CA GLY A 129 -11.86 8.56 -15.73
C GLY A 129 -11.71 9.91 -16.41
N THR A 130 -11.51 9.91 -17.73
CA THR A 130 -11.67 11.14 -18.50
C THR A 130 -13.13 11.61 -18.45
N LEU A 131 -13.39 12.90 -18.66
CA LEU A 131 -14.75 13.44 -18.75
C LEU A 131 -15.63 12.65 -19.73
N GLU A 132 -15.05 12.14 -20.82
CA GLU A 132 -15.74 11.29 -21.79
C GLU A 132 -16.14 9.92 -21.22
N TYR A 133 -15.28 9.27 -20.44
CA TYR A 133 -15.62 8.02 -19.75
C TYR A 133 -16.85 8.21 -18.85
N HIS A 134 -16.85 9.30 -18.07
CA HIS A 134 -17.96 9.62 -17.18
C HIS A 134 -19.25 9.94 -17.93
N ARG A 135 -19.18 10.69 -19.05
CA ARG A 135 -20.35 10.92 -19.93
C ARG A 135 -20.91 9.62 -20.50
N ARG A 136 -20.06 8.73 -21.01
CA ARG A 136 -20.48 7.43 -21.57
C ARG A 136 -21.15 6.55 -20.52
N LYS A 137 -20.56 6.48 -19.32
CA LYS A 137 -21.12 5.73 -18.18
C LYS A 137 -22.49 6.28 -17.76
N ASN A 138 -22.63 7.61 -17.65
CA ASN A 138 -23.91 8.23 -17.29
C ASN A 138 -24.99 7.99 -18.36
N ASN A 139 -24.64 8.06 -19.65
CA ASN A 139 -25.56 7.78 -20.75
C ASN A 139 -25.99 6.30 -20.83
N GLN A 140 -25.18 5.36 -20.34
CA GLN A 140 -25.55 3.95 -20.23
C GLN A 140 -26.48 3.65 -19.06
N ILE A 141 -26.51 4.50 -18.01
CA ILE A 141 -27.39 4.33 -16.84
C ILE A 141 -28.78 4.93 -17.08
N MET A 142 -28.91 5.86 -18.03
CA MET A 142 -30.19 6.50 -18.40
C MET A 142 -30.98 5.76 -19.50
N LYS A 143 -30.49 4.61 -19.96
CA LYS A 143 -31.22 3.69 -20.85
C LYS A 143 -31.64 2.46 -20.06
#